data_AF-A0A3M0YSL6-F1
#
_entry.id   AF-A0A3M0YSL6-F1
#
_cell.length_a   1.000
_cell.length_b   1.000
_cell.length_c   1.000
_cell.angle_alpha   90.00
_cell.angle_beta   90.00
_cell.angle_gamma   90.00
#
_symmetry.space_group_name_H-M   'P 1'
#
loop_
_entity.id
_entity.type
_entity.pdbx_description
1 polymer ?
#
loop_
_entity_poly.entity_id
_entity_poly.type
_entity_poly.pdbx_seq_one_letter_code
_entity_poly.pdbx_strand_id
1 'polypeptide(L)'
;FSDGTFDQAGAGPDASGDYPFGTHKVVFTVSDGCGNQTVCEVNITVKDGKKPTPICVNGIAVDLMPDGNGGGMIQITPDLFNAGSYDNCTDQQDLNIWVTPDLFTCDEVGTNIVSLWVEDAAGNADFCLTYVIIQDNMNACSGGGTNPSIAGAIQTEQQQGVQDVSVQINSGSFGATATTAADGTYQFDNLTAGNDYTVTPAHDVDPLNGVTSYDLVLIMKHILQMDPLDSPYQLIAADANNSGSVTTADVVVLRKLILFMEPTFPNNTSWRFVDAHYQFPNPANPWQEAFPEVYSVNDLTTDQLDVDFVAIKVGDVNGTASTNEFAASEDRSLHGLQLRVPDRAVRAGEEVVVPLVLADEAALSALQGTFRFDPAHLELEGVVPQG
;
A
#
# COMPACT_ATOMS: atom_id res chain seq x y z
N PHE A 1 53.07 -37.38 -23.88
CA PHE A 1 52.18 -38.54 -24.03
C PHE A 1 52.96 -39.77 -23.62
N SER A 2 52.72 -40.22 -22.38
CA SER A 2 53.11 -41.55 -21.95
C SER A 2 52.32 -42.53 -22.81
N ASP A 3 52.98 -43.38 -23.60
CA ASP A 3 52.34 -44.29 -24.55
C ASP A 3 51.70 -45.51 -23.88
N GLY A 4 51.72 -45.58 -22.54
CA GLY A 4 50.80 -46.40 -21.75
C GLY A 4 50.87 -47.91 -21.99
N THR A 5 51.92 -48.42 -22.64
CA THR A 5 52.03 -49.84 -22.95
C THR A 5 52.45 -50.62 -21.69
N PHE A 6 51.47 -51.24 -21.03
CA PHE A 6 51.70 -52.33 -20.09
C PHE A 6 51.83 -53.63 -20.87
N ASP A 7 53.07 -54.05 -21.12
CA ASP A 7 53.35 -55.35 -21.75
C ASP A 7 53.35 -56.44 -20.67
N GLN A 8 52.22 -57.09 -20.45
CA GLN A 8 52.15 -58.26 -19.56
C GLN A 8 52.36 -59.55 -20.38
N ALA A 9 53.49 -60.23 -20.16
CA ALA A 9 53.77 -61.56 -20.72
C ALA A 9 53.54 -62.65 -19.66
N GLY A 10 52.59 -63.54 -19.89
CA GLY A 10 52.25 -64.64 -18.99
C GLY A 10 51.67 -65.86 -19.72
N ALA A 11 51.83 -67.04 -19.11
CA ALA A 11 51.27 -68.30 -19.61
C ALA A 11 49.80 -68.43 -19.21
N GLY A 12 48.90 -67.77 -19.95
CA GLY A 12 47.44 -67.83 -19.76
C GLY A 12 46.79 -66.45 -19.99
N PRO A 13 45.61 -66.37 -20.64
CA PRO A 13 45.07 -65.11 -21.13
C PRO A 13 44.35 -64.41 -19.99
N ASP A 14 44.94 -63.37 -19.43
CA ASP A 14 44.20 -62.52 -18.52
C ASP A 14 44.29 -61.07 -18.95
N ALA A 15 43.33 -60.68 -19.79
CA ALA A 15 43.05 -59.28 -20.11
C ALA A 15 42.00 -58.70 -19.15
N SER A 16 41.83 -59.25 -17.94
CA SER A 16 40.88 -58.74 -16.93
C SER A 16 41.40 -57.54 -16.13
N GLY A 17 42.46 -56.87 -16.61
CA GLY A 17 42.99 -55.66 -15.97
C GLY A 17 42.08 -54.45 -16.14
N ASP A 18 42.24 -53.47 -15.25
CA ASP A 18 41.65 -52.14 -15.41
C ASP A 18 42.46 -51.35 -16.44
N TYR A 19 41.82 -50.99 -17.56
CA TYR A 19 42.43 -50.20 -18.62
C TYR A 19 41.95 -48.74 -18.53
N PRO A 20 42.84 -47.74 -18.59
CA PRO A 20 42.41 -46.34 -18.64
C PRO A 20 41.69 -46.04 -19.97
N PHE A 21 41.06 -44.87 -20.08
CA PHE A 21 40.38 -44.46 -21.31
C PHE A 21 41.33 -44.48 -22.52
N GLY A 22 40.83 -44.95 -23.67
CA GLY A 22 41.57 -44.99 -24.94
C GLY A 22 41.69 -46.39 -25.56
N THR A 23 42.57 -46.49 -26.55
CA THR A 23 42.84 -47.76 -27.25
C THR A 23 44.08 -48.41 -26.67
N HIS A 24 43.90 -49.64 -26.20
CA HIS A 24 44.96 -50.47 -25.62
C HIS A 24 45.27 -51.64 -26.54
N LYS A 25 46.55 -51.96 -26.65
CA LYS A 25 47.03 -53.08 -27.44
C LYS A 25 47.42 -54.22 -26.50
N VAL A 26 46.70 -55.32 -26.56
CA VAL A 26 47.00 -56.53 -25.79
C VAL A 26 47.75 -57.50 -26.70
N VAL A 27 48.95 -57.90 -26.27
CA VAL A 27 49.83 -58.79 -27.03
C VAL A 27 49.85 -60.17 -26.39
N PHE A 28 49.25 -61.14 -27.05
CA PHE A 28 49.28 -62.55 -26.65
C PHE A 28 50.51 -63.23 -27.25
N THR A 29 51.40 -63.74 -26.40
CA THR A 29 52.57 -64.53 -26.84
C THR A 29 52.40 -65.98 -26.39
N VAL A 30 52.31 -66.90 -27.35
CA VAL A 30 52.22 -68.33 -27.10
C VAL A 30 53.54 -68.99 -27.48
N SER A 31 54.22 -69.59 -26.50
CA SER A 31 55.43 -70.39 -26.74
C SER A 31 55.10 -71.87 -26.74
N ASP A 32 55.63 -72.62 -27.70
CA ASP A 32 55.63 -74.09 -27.62
C ASP A 32 56.80 -74.59 -26.75
N GLY A 33 56.75 -75.87 -26.35
CA GLY A 33 57.81 -76.52 -25.57
C GLY A 33 59.12 -76.77 -26.33
N CYS A 34 59.18 -76.37 -27.61
CA CYS A 34 60.33 -76.47 -28.49
C CYS A 34 61.02 -75.11 -28.74
N GLY A 35 60.51 -74.03 -28.14
CA GLY A 35 61.10 -72.69 -28.20
C GLY A 35 60.57 -71.78 -29.32
N ASN A 36 59.53 -72.19 -30.07
CA ASN A 36 58.89 -71.31 -31.03
C ASN A 36 57.84 -70.45 -30.33
N GLN A 37 57.78 -69.16 -30.68
CA GLN A 37 56.77 -68.23 -30.18
C GLN A 37 55.90 -67.70 -31.32
N THR A 38 54.59 -67.62 -31.09
CA THR A 38 53.63 -66.94 -31.97
C THR A 38 52.98 -65.80 -31.21
N VAL A 39 52.89 -64.63 -31.85
CA VAL A 39 52.30 -63.41 -31.29
C VAL A 39 50.97 -63.12 -31.96
N CYS A 40 49.95 -62.79 -31.17
CA CYS A 40 48.65 -62.30 -31.64
C CYS A 40 48.34 -60.98 -30.92
N GLU A 41 47.91 -59.97 -31.67
CA GLU A 41 47.63 -58.64 -31.14
C GLU A 41 46.12 -58.37 -31.22
N VAL A 42 45.54 -57.91 -30.11
CA VAL A 42 44.13 -57.51 -30.05
C VAL A 42 44.06 -56.07 -29.55
N ASN A 43 43.35 -55.22 -30.30
CA ASN A 43 43.07 -53.86 -29.87
C ASN A 43 41.78 -53.84 -29.06
N ILE A 44 41.87 -53.37 -27.80
CA ILE A 44 40.72 -53.11 -26.93
C ILE A 44 40.48 -51.61 -26.95
N THR A 45 39.26 -51.19 -27.24
CA THR A 45 38.86 -49.77 -27.15
C THR A 45 37.96 -49.59 -25.95
N VAL A 46 38.46 -48.92 -24.92
CA VAL A 46 37.66 -48.53 -23.75
C VAL A 46 36.92 -47.25 -24.11
N LYS A 47 35.60 -47.31 -24.09
CA LYS A 47 34.72 -46.15 -24.32
C LYS A 47 34.21 -45.65 -22.99
N ASP A 48 34.06 -44.33 -22.89
CA ASP A 48 33.33 -43.74 -21.80
C ASP A 48 31.82 -43.92 -22.02
N GLY A 49 31.15 -44.37 -20.98
CA GLY A 49 29.69 -44.51 -20.95
C GLY A 49 29.10 -44.08 -19.61
N LYS A 50 29.91 -43.46 -18.73
CA LYS A 50 29.45 -42.93 -17.48
C LYS A 50 29.13 -41.45 -17.68
N LYS A 51 28.00 -41.01 -17.13
CA LYS A 51 27.61 -39.60 -17.18
C LYS A 51 28.45 -38.76 -16.21
N PRO A 52 28.70 -37.48 -16.54
CA PRO A 52 29.35 -36.55 -15.63
C PRO A 52 28.49 -36.34 -14.37
N THR A 53 29.12 -35.91 -13.27
CA THR A 53 28.44 -35.58 -12.01
C THR A 53 28.34 -34.06 -11.85
N PRO A 54 27.15 -33.47 -12.06
CA PRO A 54 26.93 -32.05 -11.85
C PRO A 54 26.86 -31.71 -10.36
N ILE A 55 27.53 -30.63 -9.95
CA ILE A 55 27.46 -30.08 -8.59
C ILE A 55 26.97 -28.63 -8.69
N CYS A 56 25.75 -28.38 -8.23
CA CYS A 56 25.17 -27.03 -8.24
C CYS A 56 25.31 -26.31 -6.90
N VAL A 57 25.47 -24.98 -6.95
CA VAL A 57 25.14 -24.07 -5.86
C VAL A 57 23.62 -24.04 -5.66
N ASN A 58 23.18 -24.04 -4.41
CA ASN A 58 21.75 -24.03 -4.06
C ASN A 58 21.25 -22.58 -3.92
N GLY A 59 20.63 -22.06 -4.97
CA GLY A 59 20.06 -20.72 -4.95
C GLY A 59 21.11 -19.61 -5.14
N ILE A 60 20.81 -18.65 -6.00
CA ILE A 60 21.50 -17.35 -6.02
C ILE A 60 20.46 -16.23 -6.06
N ALA A 61 20.85 -15.01 -5.69
CA ALA A 61 20.07 -13.81 -5.87
C ALA A 61 20.81 -12.85 -6.80
N VAL A 62 20.12 -12.32 -7.80
CA VAL A 62 20.66 -11.37 -8.78
C VAL A 62 19.67 -10.24 -9.01
N ASP A 63 20.20 -9.09 -9.42
CA ASP A 63 19.41 -7.88 -9.68
C ASP A 63 19.38 -7.59 -11.18
N LEU A 64 18.25 -7.08 -11.68
CA LEU A 64 18.10 -6.73 -13.10
C LEU A 64 18.90 -5.47 -13.45
N MET A 65 19.53 -5.46 -14.63
CA MET A 65 20.21 -4.28 -15.16
C MET A 65 19.34 -3.57 -16.19
N PRO A 66 19.31 -2.22 -16.21
CA PRO A 66 18.58 -1.47 -17.23
C PRO A 66 19.11 -1.78 -18.64
N ASP A 67 18.22 -2.08 -19.58
CA ASP A 67 18.54 -2.45 -20.96
C ASP A 67 18.70 -1.24 -21.91
N GLY A 68 18.41 -0.03 -21.42
CA GLY A 68 18.46 1.22 -22.19
C GLY A 68 17.23 1.48 -23.08
N ASN A 69 16.26 0.57 -23.13
CA ASN A 69 14.99 0.67 -23.85
C ASN A 69 13.77 0.71 -22.93
N GLY A 70 13.98 0.73 -21.60
CA GLY A 70 12.91 0.77 -20.62
C GLY A 70 12.54 -0.59 -20.02
N GLY A 71 13.38 -1.61 -20.23
CA GLY A 71 13.28 -2.91 -19.58
C GLY A 71 14.47 -3.19 -18.68
N GLY A 72 14.31 -4.24 -17.87
CA GLY A 72 15.37 -4.87 -17.09
C GLY A 72 15.69 -6.23 -17.68
N MET A 73 16.97 -6.52 -17.85
CA MET A 73 17.44 -7.84 -18.25
C MET A 73 18.69 -8.26 -17.49
N ILE A 74 18.81 -9.55 -17.26
CA ILE A 74 20.04 -10.16 -16.75
C ILE A 74 20.30 -11.46 -17.48
N GLN A 75 21.55 -11.64 -17.91
CA GLN A 75 22.03 -12.91 -18.45
C GLN A 75 22.89 -13.59 -17.39
N ILE A 76 22.51 -14.79 -16.98
CA ILE A 76 23.25 -15.59 -16.03
C ILE A 76 24.27 -16.48 -16.74
N THR A 77 25.42 -16.71 -16.11
CA THR A 77 26.44 -17.61 -16.62
C THR A 77 26.44 -18.92 -15.81
N PRO A 78 26.80 -20.06 -16.44
CA PRO A 78 26.85 -21.36 -15.74
C PRO A 78 27.83 -21.38 -14.57
N ASP A 79 28.88 -20.56 -14.60
CA ASP A 79 29.89 -20.45 -13.54
C ASP A 79 29.31 -20.02 -12.19
N LEU A 80 28.19 -19.28 -12.19
CA LEU A 80 27.51 -18.87 -10.95
C LEU A 80 26.89 -20.05 -10.20
N PHE A 81 26.55 -21.12 -10.93
CA PHE A 81 25.89 -22.30 -10.38
C PHE A 81 26.83 -23.49 -10.26
N ASN A 82 27.89 -23.58 -11.07
CA ASN A 82 28.80 -24.71 -11.06
C ASN A 82 29.71 -24.70 -9.81
N ALA A 83 29.50 -25.63 -8.89
CA ALA A 83 30.29 -25.79 -7.67
C ALA A 83 31.40 -26.85 -7.80
N GLY A 84 31.93 -27.04 -9.02
CA GLY A 84 33.01 -28.00 -9.30
C GLY A 84 32.51 -29.35 -9.80
N SER A 85 31.62 -29.34 -10.79
CA SER A 85 31.22 -30.54 -11.52
C SER A 85 32.43 -31.30 -12.08
N TYR A 86 32.35 -32.63 -12.10
CA TYR A 86 33.48 -33.49 -12.48
C TYR A 86 33.02 -34.73 -13.24
N ASP A 87 33.96 -35.34 -13.95
CA ASP A 87 33.78 -36.62 -14.63
C ASP A 87 34.99 -37.54 -14.38
N ASN A 88 34.85 -38.84 -14.64
CA ASN A 88 35.92 -39.82 -14.46
C ASN A 88 36.88 -39.95 -15.66
N CYS A 89 36.46 -39.57 -16.86
CA CYS A 89 37.24 -39.73 -18.09
C CYS A 89 37.49 -38.41 -18.83
N THR A 90 36.71 -37.37 -18.54
CA THR A 90 36.87 -36.03 -19.08
C THR A 90 37.49 -35.11 -18.04
N ASP A 91 38.58 -34.43 -18.43
CA ASP A 91 39.23 -33.42 -17.59
C ASP A 91 38.30 -32.21 -17.39
N GLN A 92 38.41 -31.56 -16.24
CA GLN A 92 37.50 -30.47 -15.85
C GLN A 92 37.44 -29.31 -16.87
N GLN A 93 38.52 -29.06 -17.61
CA GLN A 93 38.60 -27.98 -18.61
C GLN A 93 37.87 -28.34 -19.92
N ASP A 94 37.63 -29.62 -20.15
CA ASP A 94 36.99 -30.15 -21.35
C ASP A 94 35.50 -30.46 -21.15
N LEU A 95 34.97 -30.21 -19.94
CA LEU A 95 33.54 -30.30 -19.65
C LEU A 95 32.80 -29.13 -20.28
N ASN A 96 31.75 -29.44 -21.05
CA ASN A 96 30.85 -28.44 -21.58
C ASN A 96 29.72 -28.19 -20.58
N ILE A 97 29.56 -26.95 -20.12
CA ILE A 97 28.61 -26.59 -19.05
C ILE A 97 27.75 -25.42 -19.50
N TRP A 98 26.44 -25.55 -19.37
CA TRP A 98 25.49 -24.49 -19.67
C TRP A 98 24.30 -24.51 -18.70
N VAL A 99 23.58 -23.39 -18.63
CA VAL A 99 22.39 -23.23 -17.79
C VAL A 99 21.19 -22.87 -18.67
N THR A 100 20.00 -23.33 -18.30
CA THR A 100 18.75 -22.97 -19.00
C THR A 100 17.57 -22.88 -18.03
N PRO A 101 16.72 -21.85 -18.14
CA PRO A 101 16.91 -20.62 -18.94
C PRO A 101 18.10 -19.78 -18.44
N ASP A 102 18.76 -19.03 -19.33
CA ASP A 102 19.96 -18.21 -19.02
C ASP A 102 19.73 -16.70 -19.18
N LEU A 103 18.59 -16.29 -19.73
CA LEU A 103 18.17 -14.91 -19.86
C LEU A 103 16.90 -14.71 -19.04
N PHE A 104 16.91 -13.69 -18.19
CA PHE A 104 15.75 -13.25 -17.42
C PHE A 104 15.45 -11.79 -17.70
N THR A 105 14.15 -11.49 -17.68
CA THR A 105 13.55 -10.20 -17.94
C THR A 105 12.62 -9.83 -16.79
N CYS A 106 11.96 -8.68 -16.93
CA CYS A 106 11.00 -8.19 -15.95
C CYS A 106 9.81 -9.13 -15.69
N ASP A 107 9.44 -9.96 -16.67
CA ASP A 107 8.34 -10.91 -16.51
C ASP A 107 8.67 -12.06 -15.54
N GLU A 108 9.96 -12.22 -15.21
CA GLU A 108 10.49 -13.31 -14.39
C GLU A 108 11.04 -12.80 -13.04
N VAL A 109 10.57 -11.64 -12.56
CA VAL A 109 10.89 -11.18 -11.19
C VAL A 109 10.34 -12.16 -10.14
N GLY A 110 11.17 -12.52 -9.16
CA GLY A 110 10.86 -13.54 -8.16
C GLY A 110 11.67 -14.82 -8.33
N THR A 111 11.18 -15.92 -7.76
CA THR A 111 11.91 -17.20 -7.71
C THR A 111 11.66 -18.02 -8.96
N ASN A 112 12.71 -18.29 -9.74
CA ASN A 112 12.67 -19.13 -10.93
C ASN A 112 13.55 -20.36 -10.77
N ILE A 113 13.13 -21.48 -11.36
CA ILE A 113 13.89 -22.72 -11.36
C ILE A 113 14.75 -22.77 -12.63
N VAL A 114 16.03 -23.08 -12.47
CA VAL A 114 16.97 -23.26 -13.57
C VAL A 114 17.59 -24.65 -13.53
N SER A 115 18.02 -25.12 -14.70
CA SER A 115 18.74 -26.38 -14.86
C SER A 115 20.17 -26.12 -15.34
N LEU A 116 21.15 -26.61 -14.58
CA LEU A 116 22.55 -26.64 -14.95
C LEU A 116 22.86 -27.99 -15.60
N TRP A 117 23.38 -27.97 -16.82
CA TRP A 117 23.75 -29.15 -17.58
C TRP A 117 25.27 -29.26 -17.68
N VAL A 118 25.76 -30.50 -17.61
CA VAL A 118 27.17 -30.84 -17.79
C VAL A 118 27.25 -31.96 -18.81
N GLU A 119 28.06 -31.79 -19.84
CA GLU A 119 28.33 -32.76 -20.90
C GLU A 119 29.82 -33.06 -20.96
N ASP A 120 30.15 -34.34 -21.09
CA ASP A 120 31.51 -34.84 -21.20
C ASP A 120 32.02 -34.86 -22.65
N ALA A 121 33.30 -35.18 -22.87
CA ALA A 121 33.88 -35.23 -24.21
C ALA A 121 33.35 -36.39 -25.08
N ALA A 122 32.66 -37.36 -24.47
CA ALA A 122 32.05 -38.50 -25.14
C ALA A 122 30.56 -38.25 -25.51
N GLY A 123 30.00 -37.10 -25.11
CA GLY A 123 28.62 -36.70 -25.36
C GLY A 123 27.61 -37.24 -24.34
N ASN A 124 28.05 -37.76 -23.19
CA ASN A 124 27.14 -38.08 -22.10
C ASN A 124 26.85 -36.81 -21.29
N ALA A 125 25.58 -36.57 -20.98
CA ALA A 125 25.15 -35.42 -20.22
C ALA A 125 24.26 -35.79 -19.03
N ASP A 126 24.40 -35.00 -17.96
CA ASP A 126 23.51 -35.01 -16.81
C ASP A 126 23.26 -33.58 -16.31
N PHE A 127 22.23 -33.41 -15.48
CA PHE A 127 21.80 -32.10 -15.02
C PHE A 127 21.49 -32.07 -13.53
N CYS A 128 21.46 -30.85 -12.99
CA CYS A 128 21.01 -30.59 -11.63
C CYS A 128 20.11 -29.33 -11.60
N LEU A 129 19.09 -29.37 -10.75
CA LEU A 129 18.11 -28.29 -10.60
C LEU A 129 18.51 -27.37 -9.44
N THR A 130 18.36 -26.07 -9.66
CA THR A 130 18.57 -25.03 -8.65
C THR A 130 17.62 -23.87 -8.94
N TYR A 131 17.66 -22.82 -8.13
CA TYR A 131 16.78 -21.65 -8.30
C TYR A 131 17.58 -20.36 -8.34
N VAL A 132 16.97 -19.34 -8.92
CA VAL A 132 17.47 -17.96 -8.93
C VAL A 132 16.36 -17.06 -8.42
N ILE A 133 16.71 -16.14 -7.53
CA ILE A 133 15.83 -15.06 -7.08
C ILE A 133 16.20 -13.83 -7.89
N ILE A 134 15.30 -13.43 -8.79
CA ILE A 134 15.43 -12.20 -9.57
C ILE A 134 14.84 -11.05 -8.75
N GLN A 135 15.64 -10.03 -8.53
CA GLN A 135 15.27 -8.80 -7.82
C GLN A 135 15.29 -7.62 -8.79
N ASP A 136 14.57 -6.56 -8.45
CA ASP A 136 14.60 -5.27 -9.14
C ASP A 136 14.83 -4.14 -8.12
N ASN A 137 15.98 -4.13 -7.47
CA ASN A 137 16.33 -3.04 -6.54
C ASN A 137 16.83 -1.79 -7.29
N MET A 138 17.19 -1.93 -8.57
CA MET A 138 17.66 -0.84 -9.43
C MET A 138 16.53 -0.17 -10.23
N ASN A 139 15.28 -0.61 -10.05
CA ASN A 139 14.12 -0.17 -10.83
C ASN A 139 14.37 -0.29 -12.35
N ALA A 140 15.10 -1.31 -12.79
CA ALA A 140 15.42 -1.54 -14.19
C ALA A 140 14.18 -1.83 -15.04
N CYS A 141 13.13 -2.41 -14.46
CA CYS A 141 11.89 -2.71 -15.16
C CYS A 141 10.97 -1.51 -15.39
N SER A 142 11.41 -0.30 -15.02
CA SER A 142 10.60 0.92 -15.06
C SER A 142 10.78 1.75 -16.33
N GLY A 143 10.55 1.14 -17.48
CA GLY A 143 10.14 1.84 -18.71
C GLY A 143 8.79 1.35 -19.22
N GLY A 144 7.86 1.12 -18.29
CA GLY A 144 6.48 0.75 -18.59
C GLY A 144 5.73 0.02 -17.47
N GLY A 145 6.37 -0.30 -16.35
CA GLY A 145 5.71 -0.89 -15.19
C GLY A 145 6.29 -0.38 -13.88
N THR A 146 5.90 0.84 -13.48
CA THR A 146 5.76 1.10 -12.05
C THR A 146 4.71 0.11 -11.55
N ASN A 147 4.98 -0.59 -10.45
CA ASN A 147 3.88 -1.12 -9.66
C ASN A 147 2.96 0.09 -9.40
N PRO A 148 1.73 0.09 -9.93
CA PRO A 148 0.92 1.30 -10.01
C PRO A 148 0.75 1.93 -8.63
N SER A 149 0.79 3.25 -8.57
CA SER A 149 0.48 3.99 -7.35
C SER A 149 -0.98 4.46 -7.35
N ILE A 150 -1.60 4.48 -6.17
CA ILE A 150 -2.86 5.20 -5.96
C ILE A 150 -2.57 6.39 -5.06
N ALA A 151 -2.88 7.59 -5.54
CA ALA A 151 -2.75 8.83 -4.81
C ALA A 151 -3.97 9.73 -5.04
N GLY A 152 -4.14 10.69 -4.15
CA GLY A 152 -5.17 11.71 -4.25
C GLY A 152 -5.08 12.69 -3.08
N ALA A 153 -6.08 13.55 -3.00
CA ALA A 153 -6.23 14.56 -1.97
C ALA A 153 -7.60 14.48 -1.29
N ILE A 154 -7.60 14.74 0.01
CA ILE A 154 -8.82 14.87 0.81
C ILE A 154 -8.97 16.34 1.19
N GLN A 155 -9.99 16.98 0.62
CA GLN A 155 -10.25 18.41 0.80
C GLN A 155 -11.69 18.67 1.22
N THR A 156 -11.96 19.76 1.92
CA THR A 156 -13.35 20.21 2.16
C THR A 156 -13.98 20.80 0.89
N GLU A 157 -15.28 21.10 0.95
CA GLU A 157 -15.98 21.82 -0.12
C GLU A 157 -15.28 23.15 -0.49
N GLN A 158 -14.61 23.80 0.48
CA GLN A 158 -13.85 25.03 0.29
C GLN A 158 -12.42 24.81 -0.23
N GLN A 159 -12.10 23.60 -0.71
CA GLN A 159 -10.76 23.20 -1.20
C GLN A 159 -9.66 23.30 -0.13
N GLN A 160 -10.01 23.13 1.13
CA GLN A 160 -9.02 23.09 2.22
C GLN A 160 -8.60 21.66 2.49
N GLY A 161 -7.30 21.37 2.41
CA GLY A 161 -6.75 20.06 2.74
C GLY A 161 -7.01 19.68 4.18
N VAL A 162 -7.47 18.44 4.40
CA VAL A 162 -7.71 17.87 5.74
C VAL A 162 -6.54 16.96 6.11
N GLN A 163 -5.79 17.36 7.13
CA GLN A 163 -4.65 16.60 7.64
C GLN A 163 -5.09 15.45 8.55
N ASP A 164 -4.18 14.51 8.80
CA ASP A 164 -4.34 13.42 9.78
C ASP A 164 -5.51 12.46 9.51
N VAL A 165 -6.09 12.48 8.30
CA VAL A 165 -7.11 11.52 7.87
C VAL A 165 -6.45 10.17 7.60
N SER A 166 -6.97 9.12 8.22
CA SER A 166 -6.51 7.74 8.02
C SER A 166 -7.13 7.17 6.76
N VAL A 167 -6.34 7.03 5.70
CA VAL A 167 -6.78 6.43 4.44
C VAL A 167 -6.35 4.97 4.42
N GLN A 168 -7.30 4.06 4.29
CA GLN A 168 -7.04 2.63 4.19
C GLN A 168 -7.18 2.17 2.75
N ILE A 169 -6.31 1.28 2.31
CA ILE A 169 -6.42 0.60 1.02
C ILE A 169 -6.49 -0.90 1.25
N ASN A 170 -7.45 -1.58 0.63
CA ASN A 170 -7.67 -3.02 0.77
C ASN A 170 -7.75 -3.70 -0.60
N SER A 171 -7.12 -4.88 -0.72
CA SER A 171 -7.21 -5.77 -1.89
C SER A 171 -7.18 -7.22 -1.43
N GLY A 172 -8.35 -7.80 -1.17
CA GLY A 172 -8.48 -9.17 -0.67
C GLY A 172 -7.78 -9.38 0.68
N SER A 173 -6.57 -9.96 0.65
CA SER A 173 -5.73 -10.19 1.85
C SER A 173 -4.68 -9.10 2.10
N PHE A 174 -4.49 -8.19 1.16
CA PHE A 174 -3.62 -7.02 1.33
C PHE A 174 -4.40 -5.87 1.95
N GLY A 175 -3.78 -5.18 2.91
CA GLY A 175 -4.29 -3.98 3.53
C GLY A 175 -3.15 -3.06 3.94
N ALA A 176 -3.24 -1.77 3.60
CA ALA A 176 -2.30 -0.75 4.04
C ALA A 176 -3.05 0.50 4.51
N THR A 177 -2.35 1.37 5.25
CA THR A 177 -2.93 2.61 5.75
C THR A 177 -1.92 3.74 5.57
N ALA A 178 -2.39 4.86 5.03
CA ALA A 178 -1.66 6.12 4.91
C ALA A 178 -2.38 7.19 5.73
N THR A 179 -1.67 8.26 6.07
CA THR A 179 -2.23 9.41 6.76
C THR A 179 -2.04 10.65 5.89
N THR A 180 -3.08 11.48 5.75
CA THR A 180 -2.99 12.67 4.91
C THR A 180 -2.03 13.72 5.46
N ALA A 181 -1.31 14.38 4.55
CA ALA A 181 -0.45 15.51 4.88
C ALA A 181 -1.28 16.79 5.13
N ALA A 182 -0.59 17.90 5.45
CA ALA A 182 -1.24 19.19 5.76
C ALA A 182 -2.09 19.77 4.62
N ASP A 183 -1.78 19.41 3.37
CA ASP A 183 -2.52 19.77 2.16
C ASP A 183 -3.61 18.75 1.79
N GLY A 184 -3.81 17.72 2.63
CA GLY A 184 -4.79 16.65 2.42
C GLY A 184 -4.31 15.52 1.52
N THR A 185 -3.07 15.55 1.01
CA THR A 185 -2.56 14.54 0.08
C THR A 185 -2.23 13.22 0.76
N TYR A 186 -2.44 12.11 0.05
CA TYR A 186 -2.05 10.77 0.45
C TYR A 186 -1.61 9.96 -0.77
N GLN A 187 -0.80 8.91 -0.55
CA GLN A 187 -0.24 8.08 -1.60
C GLN A 187 0.03 6.66 -1.11
N PHE A 188 -0.25 5.69 -1.98
CA PHE A 188 0.10 4.30 -1.85
C PHE A 188 0.97 3.90 -3.03
N ASP A 189 2.23 3.62 -2.76
CA ASP A 189 3.20 3.22 -3.77
C ASP A 189 3.29 1.71 -3.90
N ASN A 190 3.82 1.27 -5.04
CA ASN A 190 4.18 -0.11 -5.31
C ASN A 190 3.02 -1.11 -5.16
N LEU A 191 1.81 -0.75 -5.64
CA LEU A 191 0.68 -1.68 -5.65
C LEU A 191 0.83 -2.72 -6.76
N THR A 192 0.33 -3.93 -6.52
CA THR A 192 0.39 -5.03 -7.49
C THR A 192 -0.59 -4.77 -8.63
N ALA A 193 -0.09 -4.71 -9.85
CA ALA A 193 -0.93 -4.51 -11.03
C ALA A 193 -1.92 -5.68 -11.25
N GLY A 194 -3.08 -5.37 -11.80
CA GLY A 194 -4.15 -6.34 -12.11
C GLY A 194 -5.03 -6.75 -10.92
N ASN A 195 -4.80 -6.17 -9.74
CA ASN A 195 -5.67 -6.37 -8.58
C ASN A 195 -6.73 -5.27 -8.46
N ASP A 196 -7.84 -5.61 -7.79
CA ASP A 196 -8.85 -4.66 -7.38
C ASP A 196 -8.47 -4.04 -6.04
N TYR A 197 -8.56 -2.72 -5.94
CA TYR A 197 -8.26 -1.96 -4.73
C TYR A 197 -9.48 -1.15 -4.31
N THR A 198 -9.76 -1.12 -3.01
CA THR A 198 -10.75 -0.23 -2.41
C THR A 198 -10.07 0.71 -1.44
N VAL A 199 -10.23 2.01 -1.67
CA VAL A 199 -9.73 3.10 -0.84
C VAL A 199 -10.87 3.56 0.07
N THR A 200 -10.61 3.59 1.38
CA THR A 200 -11.57 3.95 2.43
C THR A 200 -10.93 4.96 3.38
N PRO A 201 -11.26 6.26 3.25
CA PRO A 201 -10.87 7.26 4.22
C PRO A 201 -11.68 7.12 5.52
N ALA A 202 -11.04 7.37 6.66
CA ALA A 202 -11.66 7.37 7.97
C ALA A 202 -11.02 8.45 8.86
N HIS A 203 -11.86 9.24 9.52
CA HIS A 203 -11.40 10.26 10.46
C HIS A 203 -12.50 10.47 11.50
N ASP A 204 -12.35 9.82 12.65
CA ASP A 204 -13.31 9.96 13.75
C ASP A 204 -12.66 10.58 14.99
N VAL A 205 -12.31 11.85 14.89
CA VAL A 205 -11.64 12.62 15.95
C VAL A 205 -12.26 14.01 16.08
N ASP A 206 -12.20 14.54 17.30
CA ASP A 206 -12.72 15.84 17.71
C ASP A 206 -14.07 16.20 17.06
N PRO A 207 -15.17 15.54 17.45
CA PRO A 207 -16.48 15.79 16.87
C PRO A 207 -16.97 17.24 17.03
N LEU A 208 -16.40 18.01 17.98
CA LEU A 208 -16.73 19.40 18.25
C LEU A 208 -15.95 20.41 17.40
N ASN A 209 -14.94 20.00 16.63
CA ASN A 209 -14.17 20.89 15.77
C ASN A 209 -15.09 21.60 14.77
N GLY A 210 -15.18 22.93 14.85
CA GLY A 210 -16.07 23.76 14.01
C GLY A 210 -17.56 23.71 14.38
N VAL A 211 -18.00 22.78 15.24
CA VAL A 211 -19.42 22.59 15.56
C VAL A 211 -19.85 23.55 16.66
N THR A 212 -20.67 24.54 16.32
CA THR A 212 -21.10 25.59 17.25
C THR A 212 -22.62 25.71 17.36
N SER A 213 -23.07 26.54 18.29
CA SER A 213 -24.49 26.90 18.39
C SER A 213 -25.00 27.66 17.16
N TYR A 214 -24.11 28.26 16.36
CA TYR A 214 -24.49 28.96 15.14
C TYR A 214 -24.88 27.99 14.03
N ASP A 215 -24.19 26.84 13.92
CA ASP A 215 -24.55 25.76 12.99
C ASP A 215 -25.97 25.25 13.26
N LEU A 216 -26.35 25.11 14.53
CA LEU A 216 -27.72 24.76 14.91
C LEU A 216 -28.76 25.75 14.37
N VAL A 217 -28.44 27.05 14.37
CA VAL A 217 -29.34 28.09 13.84
C VAL A 217 -29.48 27.95 12.33
N LEU A 218 -28.39 27.68 11.62
CA LEU A 218 -28.42 27.46 10.16
C LEU A 218 -29.24 26.22 9.80
N ILE A 219 -29.05 25.11 10.52
CA ILE A 219 -29.86 23.89 10.36
C ILE A 219 -31.35 24.18 10.65
N MET A 220 -31.66 24.93 11.71
CA MET A 220 -33.04 25.32 12.02
C MET A 220 -33.66 26.21 10.95
N LYS A 221 -32.92 27.17 10.39
CA LYS A 221 -33.42 28.01 9.28
C LYS A 221 -33.70 27.19 8.03
N HIS A 222 -32.89 26.17 7.75
CA HIS A 222 -33.14 25.23 6.66
C HIS A 222 -34.41 24.42 6.90
N ILE A 223 -34.59 23.85 8.10
CA ILE A 223 -35.82 23.11 8.47
C ILE A 223 -37.07 23.99 8.34
N LEU A 224 -36.97 25.28 8.68
CA LEU A 224 -38.06 26.26 8.57
C LEU A 224 -38.23 26.85 7.17
N GLN A 225 -37.40 26.47 6.20
CA GLN A 225 -37.38 27.02 4.82
C GLN A 225 -37.19 28.54 4.77
N MET A 226 -36.53 29.12 5.78
CA MET A 226 -36.22 30.55 5.82
C MET A 226 -34.93 30.87 5.08
N ASP A 227 -33.95 29.99 5.20
CA ASP A 227 -32.60 30.11 4.63
C ASP A 227 -32.08 28.68 4.43
N PRO A 228 -32.38 28.04 3.30
CA PRO A 228 -32.03 26.65 3.07
C PRO A 228 -30.51 26.51 2.82
N LEU A 229 -29.93 25.41 3.31
CA LEU A 229 -28.58 25.00 2.92
C LEU A 229 -28.52 24.74 1.42
N ASP A 230 -27.51 25.31 0.76
CA ASP A 230 -27.41 25.40 -0.70
C ASP A 230 -26.60 24.27 -1.33
N SER A 231 -25.87 23.50 -0.52
CA SER A 231 -24.96 22.45 -0.97
C SER A 231 -25.35 21.06 -0.45
N PRO A 232 -25.19 19.99 -1.27
CA PRO A 232 -25.38 18.61 -0.81
C PRO A 232 -24.44 18.27 0.35
N TYR A 233 -23.23 18.84 0.38
CA TYR A 233 -22.27 18.61 1.46
C TYR A 233 -22.74 19.22 2.78
N GLN A 234 -23.34 20.42 2.74
CA GLN A 234 -23.96 21.04 3.91
C GLN A 234 -25.17 20.23 4.43
N LEU A 235 -25.98 19.68 3.52
CA LEU A 235 -27.11 18.81 3.90
C LEU A 235 -26.62 17.52 4.59
N ILE A 236 -25.54 16.92 4.09
CA ILE A 236 -24.90 15.75 4.71
C ILE A 236 -24.29 16.12 6.07
N ALA A 237 -23.63 17.28 6.18
CA ALA A 237 -23.09 17.79 7.44
C ALA A 237 -24.20 18.02 8.48
N ALA A 238 -25.39 18.45 8.06
CA ALA A 238 -26.53 18.70 8.92
C ALA A 238 -27.23 17.43 9.45
N ASP A 239 -27.10 16.29 8.77
CA ASP A 239 -27.68 14.99 9.16
C ASP A 239 -26.80 14.27 10.20
N ALA A 240 -26.77 14.83 11.40
CA ALA A 240 -25.91 14.36 12.49
C ALA A 240 -26.23 12.93 12.97
N ASN A 241 -27.48 12.49 12.84
CA ASN A 241 -27.89 11.15 13.25
C ASN A 241 -27.83 10.10 12.11
N ASN A 242 -27.41 10.50 10.91
CA ASN A 242 -27.31 9.67 9.71
C ASN A 242 -28.65 9.01 9.31
N SER A 243 -29.73 9.78 9.37
CA SER A 243 -31.09 9.33 9.01
C SER A 243 -31.42 9.48 7.53
N GLY A 244 -30.60 10.24 6.78
CA GLY A 244 -30.90 10.62 5.41
C GLY A 244 -31.89 11.79 5.28
N SER A 245 -32.04 12.60 6.34
CA SER A 245 -32.92 13.77 6.33
C SER A 245 -32.51 14.79 7.39
N VAL A 246 -32.57 16.09 7.06
CA VAL A 246 -32.29 17.16 8.03
C VAL A 246 -33.54 17.50 8.82
N THR A 247 -33.54 17.17 10.11
CA THR A 247 -34.70 17.35 11.00
C THR A 247 -34.30 17.92 12.36
N THR A 248 -35.29 18.16 13.22
CA THR A 248 -35.04 18.59 14.60
C THR A 248 -34.33 17.51 15.43
N ALA A 249 -34.35 16.24 15.00
CA ALA A 249 -33.60 15.18 15.67
C ALA A 249 -32.08 15.41 15.56
N ASP A 250 -31.60 15.93 14.45
CA ASP A 250 -30.19 16.25 14.22
C ASP A 250 -29.72 17.40 15.12
N VAL A 251 -30.57 18.43 15.24
CA VAL A 251 -30.35 19.54 16.17
C VAL A 251 -30.25 19.04 17.61
N VAL A 252 -31.04 18.04 18.01
CA VAL A 252 -30.94 17.45 19.36
C VAL A 252 -29.61 16.73 19.56
N VAL A 253 -29.15 15.96 18.57
CA VAL A 253 -27.85 15.25 18.64
C VAL A 253 -26.70 16.25 18.75
N LEU A 254 -26.65 17.24 17.87
CA LEU A 254 -25.61 18.28 17.89
C LEU A 254 -25.65 19.11 19.17
N ARG A 255 -26.84 19.41 19.70
CA ARG A 255 -26.97 20.12 20.98
C ARG A 255 -26.43 19.30 22.15
N LYS A 256 -26.68 17.99 22.19
CA LYS A 256 -26.11 17.11 23.21
C LYS A 256 -24.58 17.04 23.10
N LEU A 257 -24.06 17.07 21.89
CA LEU A 257 -22.62 17.12 21.63
C LEU A 257 -21.99 18.41 22.17
N ILE A 258 -22.55 19.58 21.82
CA ILE A 258 -22.07 20.91 22.28
C ILE A 258 -22.15 21.03 23.81
N LEU A 259 -23.13 20.40 24.44
CA LEU A 259 -23.31 20.38 25.90
C LEU A 259 -22.47 19.28 26.60
N PHE A 260 -21.61 18.56 25.87
CA PHE A 260 -20.80 17.44 26.37
C PHE A 260 -21.61 16.33 27.06
N MET A 261 -22.90 16.20 26.72
CA MET A 261 -23.76 15.12 27.23
C MET A 261 -23.50 13.80 26.50
N GLU A 262 -23.25 13.89 25.19
CA GLU A 262 -22.84 12.77 24.33
C GLU A 262 -21.63 13.23 23.51
N PRO A 263 -20.38 12.90 23.90
CA PRO A 263 -19.17 13.48 23.30
C PRO A 263 -18.84 12.93 21.91
N THR A 264 -19.61 11.95 21.42
CA THR A 264 -19.46 11.32 20.11
C THR A 264 -20.83 11.12 19.46
N PHE A 265 -20.85 10.92 18.15
CA PHE A 265 -22.07 10.57 17.43
C PHE A 265 -22.38 9.07 17.59
N PRO A 266 -23.60 8.67 17.98
CA PRO A 266 -23.93 7.26 18.22
C PRO A 266 -24.11 6.43 16.95
N ASN A 267 -24.57 7.05 15.86
CA ASN A 267 -24.88 6.38 14.59
C ASN A 267 -24.14 7.02 13.39
N ASN A 268 -23.15 7.85 13.66
CA ASN A 268 -22.42 8.62 12.65
C ASN A 268 -20.96 8.78 13.08
N THR A 269 -20.12 9.24 12.17
CA THR A 269 -18.72 9.61 12.42
C THR A 269 -18.60 11.13 12.46
N SER A 270 -17.52 11.65 13.05
CA SER A 270 -17.27 13.10 13.07
C SER A 270 -16.97 13.70 11.70
N TRP A 271 -16.41 12.91 10.79
CA TRP A 271 -16.21 13.24 9.39
C TRP A 271 -16.78 12.14 8.49
N ARG A 272 -17.36 12.57 7.37
CA ARG A 272 -17.77 11.70 6.27
C ARG A 272 -17.03 12.10 5.00
N PHE A 273 -16.92 11.16 4.06
CA PHE A 273 -16.17 11.36 2.83
C PHE A 273 -17.03 10.97 1.64
N VAL A 274 -16.91 11.71 0.55
CA VAL A 274 -17.56 11.42 -0.72
C VAL A 274 -16.50 11.52 -1.81
N ASP A 275 -16.52 10.63 -2.78
CA ASP A 275 -15.67 10.76 -3.97
C ASP A 275 -15.85 12.16 -4.61
N ALA A 276 -14.75 12.88 -4.84
CA ALA A 276 -14.78 14.23 -5.40
C ALA A 276 -15.38 14.27 -6.82
N HIS A 277 -15.35 13.15 -7.55
CA HIS A 277 -15.92 13.02 -8.87
C HIS A 277 -17.40 12.61 -8.86
N TYR A 278 -17.96 12.29 -7.68
CA TYR A 278 -19.35 11.89 -7.57
C TYR A 278 -20.29 13.07 -7.85
N GLN A 279 -21.18 12.88 -8.83
CA GLN A 279 -22.20 13.86 -9.18
C GLN A 279 -23.53 13.46 -8.53
N PHE A 280 -23.97 14.24 -7.55
CA PHE A 280 -25.28 14.05 -6.94
C PHE A 280 -26.40 14.20 -7.99
N PRO A 281 -27.26 13.18 -8.20
CA PRO A 281 -28.36 13.28 -9.17
C PRO A 281 -29.32 14.42 -8.86
N ASN A 282 -29.46 14.73 -7.57
CA ASN A 282 -30.23 15.85 -7.06
C ASN A 282 -29.47 16.51 -5.90
N PRO A 283 -28.78 17.64 -6.14
CA PRO A 283 -28.03 18.34 -5.10
C PRO A 283 -28.88 18.79 -3.91
N ALA A 284 -30.19 19.00 -4.10
CA ALA A 284 -31.11 19.35 -3.01
C ALA A 284 -31.57 18.13 -2.19
N ASN A 285 -31.29 16.91 -2.65
CA ASN A 285 -31.56 15.67 -1.94
C ASN A 285 -30.42 14.65 -2.17
N PRO A 286 -29.30 14.77 -1.43
CA PRO A 286 -28.14 13.93 -1.63
C PRO A 286 -28.39 12.45 -1.33
N TRP A 287 -29.45 12.12 -0.58
CA TRP A 287 -29.81 10.74 -0.22
C TRP A 287 -30.78 10.07 -1.21
N GLN A 288 -31.10 10.73 -2.33
CA GLN A 288 -31.93 10.11 -3.38
C GLN A 288 -31.30 8.80 -3.87
N GLU A 289 -29.98 8.76 -3.96
CA GLU A 289 -29.19 7.57 -4.21
C GLU A 289 -28.10 7.48 -3.13
N ALA A 290 -27.66 6.26 -2.81
CA ALA A 290 -26.54 6.09 -1.90
C ALA A 290 -25.27 6.56 -2.58
N PHE A 291 -24.64 7.61 -2.05
CA PHE A 291 -23.33 8.06 -2.51
C PHE A 291 -22.22 7.15 -1.95
N PRO A 292 -21.15 6.94 -2.72
CA PRO A 292 -20.04 6.11 -2.27
C PRO A 292 -19.15 6.88 -1.28
N GLU A 293 -18.88 6.28 -0.12
CA GLU A 293 -17.87 6.74 0.84
C GLU A 293 -16.51 6.04 0.65
N VAL A 294 -16.40 5.25 -0.41
CA VAL A 294 -15.20 4.50 -0.78
C VAL A 294 -14.96 4.65 -2.28
N TYR A 295 -13.71 4.55 -2.69
CA TYR A 295 -13.34 4.54 -4.10
C TYR A 295 -12.78 3.18 -4.49
N SER A 296 -13.39 2.53 -5.47
CA SER A 296 -12.97 1.20 -5.94
C SER A 296 -12.29 1.33 -7.30
N VAL A 297 -11.03 0.91 -7.37
CA VAL A 297 -10.28 0.75 -8.61
C VAL A 297 -10.29 -0.73 -8.98
N ASN A 298 -10.84 -1.06 -10.15
CA ASN A 298 -10.83 -2.42 -10.67
C ASN A 298 -9.66 -2.59 -11.63
N ASP A 299 -8.99 -3.74 -11.58
CA ASP A 299 -7.87 -4.09 -12.46
C ASP A 299 -6.83 -2.96 -12.59
N LEU A 300 -6.20 -2.56 -11.46
CA LEU A 300 -5.25 -1.46 -11.44
C LEU A 300 -4.05 -1.76 -12.35
N THR A 301 -3.92 -1.06 -13.48
CA THR A 301 -2.84 -1.28 -14.47
C THR A 301 -1.92 -0.08 -14.65
N THR A 302 -2.37 1.11 -14.27
CA THR A 302 -1.62 2.37 -14.34
C THR A 302 -1.83 3.17 -13.07
N ASP A 303 -0.93 4.12 -12.81
CA ASP A 303 -1.05 5.05 -11.70
C ASP A 303 -2.42 5.77 -11.73
N GLN A 304 -3.07 5.85 -10.57
CA GLN A 304 -4.28 6.62 -10.34
C GLN A 304 -3.94 7.73 -9.36
N LEU A 305 -3.77 8.95 -9.86
CA LEU A 305 -3.34 10.10 -9.06
C LEU A 305 -4.50 11.06 -8.71
N ASP A 306 -5.72 10.70 -9.09
CA ASP A 306 -6.92 11.54 -9.02
C ASP A 306 -8.01 10.85 -8.16
N VAL A 307 -7.59 10.10 -7.15
CA VAL A 307 -8.49 9.43 -6.20
C VAL A 307 -8.82 10.41 -5.07
N ASP A 308 -9.56 11.45 -5.43
CA ASP A 308 -9.84 12.57 -4.53
C ASP A 308 -11.15 12.36 -3.74
N PHE A 309 -11.20 12.86 -2.51
CA PHE A 309 -12.40 12.85 -1.68
C PHE A 309 -12.73 14.24 -1.15
N VAL A 310 -14.03 14.54 -1.10
CA VAL A 310 -14.58 15.68 -0.36
C VAL A 310 -14.87 15.25 1.08
N ALA A 311 -14.19 15.88 2.02
CA ALA A 311 -14.38 15.70 3.45
C ALA A 311 -15.49 16.61 3.99
N ILE A 312 -16.40 16.03 4.76
CA ILE A 312 -17.60 16.69 5.30
C ILE A 312 -17.55 16.56 6.82
N LYS A 313 -17.40 17.67 7.53
CA LYS A 313 -17.45 17.68 8.99
C LYS A 313 -18.91 17.61 9.44
N VAL A 314 -19.29 16.51 10.09
CA VAL A 314 -20.65 16.36 10.62
C VAL A 314 -20.87 17.40 11.73
N GLY A 315 -21.96 18.16 11.60
CA GLY A 315 -22.37 19.22 12.50
C GLY A 315 -21.86 20.62 12.17
N ASP A 316 -20.88 20.75 11.28
CA ASP A 316 -20.31 22.03 10.85
C ASP A 316 -20.83 22.35 9.45
N VAL A 317 -21.90 23.15 9.39
CA VAL A 317 -22.58 23.48 8.12
C VAL A 317 -22.05 24.78 7.51
N ASN A 318 -21.30 25.58 8.27
CA ASN A 318 -20.69 26.81 7.80
C ASN A 318 -19.21 26.64 7.39
N GLY A 319 -18.63 25.46 7.60
CA GLY A 319 -17.27 25.12 7.18
C GLY A 319 -16.20 25.80 8.03
N THR A 320 -16.42 25.90 9.34
CA THR A 320 -15.48 26.53 10.29
C THR A 320 -14.53 25.55 10.99
N ALA A 321 -14.61 24.25 10.69
CA ALA A 321 -13.70 23.26 11.21
C ALA A 321 -12.26 23.52 10.78
N SER A 322 -11.33 23.41 11.73
CA SER A 322 -9.91 23.50 11.46
C SER A 322 -9.45 22.21 10.78
N THR A 323 -9.03 22.32 9.52
CA THR A 323 -8.62 21.17 8.69
C THR A 323 -7.14 20.84 8.80
N ASN A 324 -6.31 21.78 9.26
CA ASN A 324 -4.90 21.57 9.58
C ASN A 324 -4.41 22.56 10.65
N GLU A 325 -3.29 22.27 11.32
CA GLU A 325 -2.77 23.12 12.42
C GLU A 325 -2.35 24.54 11.96
N PHE A 326 -2.14 24.75 10.65
CA PHE A 326 -1.69 26.02 10.08
C PHE A 326 -2.82 26.89 9.50
N ALA A 327 -4.00 26.32 9.25
CA ALA A 327 -5.17 26.98 8.66
C ALA A 327 -6.16 27.47 9.73
N ALA A 328 -5.80 27.36 11.01
CA ALA A 328 -6.49 28.00 12.13
C ALA A 328 -6.30 29.54 12.10
N SER A 329 -6.63 30.17 10.97
CA SER A 329 -7.08 31.55 10.92
C SER A 329 -8.49 31.55 11.49
N GLU A 330 -8.61 31.52 12.82
CA GLU A 330 -9.84 31.96 13.46
C GLU A 330 -10.11 33.39 12.96
N ASP A 331 -11.04 33.56 12.01
CA ASP A 331 -11.60 34.87 11.71
C ASP A 331 -12.57 35.25 12.83
N ARG A 332 -12.00 35.42 14.04
CA ARG A 332 -12.67 36.17 15.09
C ARG A 332 -12.75 37.59 14.56
N SER A 333 -13.89 37.93 13.97
CA SER A 333 -14.21 39.33 13.74
C SER A 333 -13.91 40.10 15.03
N LEU A 334 -12.88 40.95 14.98
CA LEU A 334 -12.26 41.65 16.12
C LEU A 334 -13.18 42.72 16.74
N HIS A 335 -14.48 42.68 16.44
CA HIS A 335 -15.49 43.53 17.04
C HIS A 335 -15.98 42.83 18.29
N GLY A 336 -15.35 43.14 19.43
CA GLY A 336 -15.83 42.68 20.72
C GLY A 336 -17.30 43.05 20.89
N LEU A 337 -18.17 42.06 21.07
CA LEU A 337 -19.58 42.26 21.34
C LEU A 337 -19.73 42.95 22.70
N GLN A 338 -20.08 44.23 22.70
CA GLN A 338 -20.35 44.96 23.94
C GLN A 338 -21.76 44.64 24.42
N LEU A 339 -21.84 43.84 25.49
CA LEU A 339 -23.06 43.66 26.27
C LEU A 339 -23.12 44.77 27.32
N ARG A 340 -24.23 45.51 27.37
CA ARG A 340 -24.46 46.51 28.41
C ARG A 340 -25.40 45.95 29.46
N VAL A 341 -24.94 46.01 30.70
CA VAL A 341 -25.75 45.78 31.89
C VAL A 341 -25.83 47.10 32.65
N PRO A 342 -27.02 47.64 32.93
CA PRO A 342 -27.14 48.84 33.73
C PRO A 342 -26.69 48.57 35.17
N ASP A 343 -25.84 49.45 35.72
CA ASP A 343 -25.48 49.40 37.13
C ASP A 343 -26.73 49.54 38.00
N ARG A 344 -26.93 48.60 38.92
CA ARG A 344 -28.06 48.61 39.85
C ARG A 344 -27.64 48.12 41.23
N ALA A 345 -28.02 48.89 42.25
CA ALA A 345 -27.94 48.43 43.62
C ALA A 345 -29.09 47.46 43.91
N VAL A 346 -28.77 46.31 44.50
CA VAL A 346 -29.73 45.24 44.82
C VAL A 346 -29.81 45.05 46.33
N ARG A 347 -30.97 44.60 46.83
CA ARG A 347 -31.16 44.28 48.25
C ARG A 347 -31.32 42.77 48.44
N ALA A 348 -30.95 42.27 49.62
CA ALA A 348 -31.10 40.86 49.95
C ALA A 348 -32.58 40.43 49.87
N GLY A 349 -32.85 39.35 49.14
CA GLY A 349 -34.20 38.82 48.91
C GLY A 349 -34.99 39.50 47.77
N GLU A 350 -34.37 40.43 47.03
CA GLU A 350 -34.95 41.01 45.82
C GLU A 350 -34.67 40.12 44.60
N GLU A 351 -35.70 39.81 43.82
CA GLU A 351 -35.53 39.18 42.51
C GLU A 351 -35.06 40.23 41.50
N VAL A 352 -33.91 39.99 40.86
CA VAL A 352 -33.26 40.98 39.99
C VAL A 352 -33.14 40.43 38.58
N VAL A 353 -33.86 41.06 37.66
CA VAL A 353 -33.70 40.80 36.23
C VAL A 353 -32.52 41.61 35.70
N VAL A 354 -31.53 40.91 35.14
CA VAL A 354 -30.36 41.52 34.50
C VAL A 354 -30.58 41.50 32.97
N PRO A 355 -31.05 42.61 32.37
CA PRO A 355 -31.25 42.65 30.93
C PRO A 355 -29.88 42.69 30.23
N LEU A 356 -29.65 41.72 29.35
CA LEU A 356 -28.50 41.71 28.45
C LEU A 356 -28.90 42.41 27.17
N VAL A 357 -28.40 43.63 26.97
CA VAL A 357 -28.70 44.43 25.78
C VAL A 357 -27.46 44.54 24.91
N LEU A 358 -27.62 44.27 23.62
CA LEU A 358 -26.60 44.52 22.61
C LEU A 358 -26.38 46.03 22.48
N ALA A 359 -25.13 46.48 22.62
CA ALA A 359 -24.80 47.90 22.51
C ALA A 359 -24.99 48.46 21.09
N ASP A 360 -24.87 47.60 20.08
CA ASP A 360 -25.01 47.91 18.64
C ASP A 360 -26.10 47.03 18.02
N GLU A 361 -26.76 47.50 16.96
CA GLU A 361 -27.73 46.71 16.15
C GLU A 361 -27.07 45.61 15.30
N ALA A 362 -25.99 45.00 15.82
CA ALA A 362 -25.40 43.82 15.20
C ALA A 362 -26.40 42.67 15.29
N ALA A 363 -26.66 42.01 14.16
CA ALA A 363 -27.51 40.83 14.08
C ALA A 363 -26.85 39.65 14.84
N LEU A 364 -27.00 39.62 16.17
CA LEU A 364 -26.55 38.51 17.00
C LEU A 364 -27.37 37.27 16.64
N SER A 365 -26.75 36.36 15.90
CA SER A 365 -27.41 35.12 15.48
C SER A 365 -27.32 34.03 16.56
N ALA A 366 -26.22 33.97 17.30
CA ALA A 366 -26.02 33.06 18.43
C ALA A 366 -24.97 33.62 19.40
N LEU A 367 -25.08 33.28 20.68
CA LEU A 367 -24.09 33.58 21.72
C LEU A 367 -23.95 32.37 22.63
N GLN A 368 -22.72 31.92 22.87
CA GLN A 368 -22.39 30.94 23.89
C GLN A 368 -21.40 31.54 24.88
N GLY A 369 -21.65 31.37 26.17
CA GLY A 369 -20.79 31.89 27.21
C GLY A 369 -21.16 31.34 28.59
N THR A 370 -20.23 31.47 29.54
CA THR A 370 -20.46 31.12 30.93
C THR A 370 -20.67 32.39 31.74
N PHE A 371 -21.85 32.53 32.36
CA PHE A 371 -22.07 33.56 33.38
C PHE A 371 -21.44 33.12 34.69
N ARG A 372 -20.50 33.92 35.21
CA ARG A 372 -19.93 33.75 36.55
C ARG A 372 -20.47 34.86 37.44
N PHE A 373 -21.04 34.47 38.56
CA PHE A 373 -21.46 35.35 39.64
C PHE A 373 -20.97 34.78 40.97
N ASP A 374 -20.97 35.60 42.02
CA ASP A 374 -20.60 35.15 43.36
C ASP A 374 -21.79 34.45 44.04
N PRO A 375 -21.74 33.12 44.24
CA PRO A 375 -22.85 32.36 44.82
C PRO A 375 -23.09 32.68 46.30
N ALA A 376 -22.20 33.42 46.98
CA ALA A 376 -22.45 33.88 48.35
C ALA A 376 -23.46 35.05 48.40
N HIS A 377 -23.69 35.73 47.27
CA HIS A 377 -24.49 36.95 47.20
C HIS A 377 -25.66 36.87 46.21
N LEU A 378 -25.59 35.98 45.22
CA LEU A 378 -26.58 35.85 44.16
C LEU A 378 -26.92 34.38 43.92
N GLU A 379 -28.20 34.12 43.64
CA GLU A 379 -28.72 32.83 43.20
C GLU A 379 -29.37 33.03 41.83
N LEU A 380 -29.07 32.16 40.87
CA LEU A 380 -29.66 32.21 39.53
C LEU A 380 -31.00 31.46 39.55
N GLU A 381 -32.11 32.20 39.51
CA GLU A 381 -33.44 31.59 39.42
C GLU A 381 -33.78 31.10 38.00
N GLY A 382 -33.26 31.73 36.95
CA GLY A 382 -33.49 31.30 35.59
C GLY A 382 -33.00 32.29 34.52
N VAL A 383 -33.19 31.90 33.26
CA VAL A 383 -32.93 32.74 32.09
C VAL A 383 -34.23 32.85 31.30
N VAL A 384 -34.71 34.09 31.11
CA VAL A 384 -35.97 34.35 30.40
C VAL A 384 -35.66 35.03 29.07
N PRO A 385 -36.03 34.43 27.91
CA PRO A 385 -35.93 35.12 26.64
C PRO A 385 -36.96 36.26 26.61
N GLN A 386 -36.49 37.49 26.41
CA GLN A 386 -37.34 38.65 26.10
C GLN A 386 -37.39 38.74 24.57
N GLY A 387 -38.58 38.55 24.01
CA GLY A 387 -38.84 38.55 22.56
C GLY A 387 -38.92 39.94 21.97
#